data_AF-A0A7Y8ME22-F1
#
_entry.id   AF-A0A7Y8ME22-F1
#
_cell.length_a   1.000
_cell.length_b   1.000
_cell.length_c   1.000
_cell.angle_alpha   90.00
_cell.angle_beta   90.00
_cell.angle_gamma   90.00
#
_symmetry.space_group_name_H-M   'P 1'
#
loop_
_entity.id
_entity.type
_entity.pdbx_description
1 polymer ?
#
loop_
_entity_poly.entity_id
_entity_poly.type
_entity_poly.pdbx_seq_one_letter_code
_entity_poly.pdbx_strand_id
1 'polypeptide(L)'
;MKPRLLVTRAEPGASETARRIEALGGEAALAPMLSIRNIPADADTAHAQAVLFTSANGVAAFAAASAARALPVLCVGEATAAAARAAGFARVE
;
A
#
# COMPACT_ATOMS: atom_id res chain seq x y z
N MET A 1 -12.12 -7.19 -29.84
CA MET A 1 -12.59 -7.88 -28.62
C MET A 1 -12.08 -7.12 -27.42
N LYS A 2 -12.91 -6.85 -26.41
CA LYS A 2 -12.49 -6.18 -25.17
C LYS A 2 -11.79 -7.20 -24.26
N PRO A 3 -10.54 -6.97 -23.81
CA PRO A 3 -9.86 -7.92 -22.93
C PRO A 3 -10.60 -8.01 -21.59
N ARG A 4 -10.79 -9.22 -21.10
CA ARG A 4 -11.44 -9.51 -19.80
C ARG A 4 -10.39 -10.02 -18.82
N LEU A 5 -10.24 -9.37 -17.68
CA LEU A 5 -9.19 -9.66 -16.71
C LEU A 5 -9.80 -9.99 -15.34
N LEU A 6 -9.29 -11.05 -14.72
CA LEU A 6 -9.60 -11.40 -13.35
C LEU A 6 -8.68 -10.63 -12.39
N VAL A 7 -9.24 -9.94 -11.39
CA VAL A 7 -8.49 -9.18 -10.39
C VAL A 7 -8.59 -9.89 -9.04
N THR A 8 -7.48 -10.46 -8.58
CA THR A 8 -7.42 -11.29 -7.36
C THR A 8 -6.84 -10.58 -6.13
N ARG A 9 -6.47 -9.30 -6.27
CA ARG A 9 -5.90 -8.48 -5.18
C ARG A 9 -6.91 -8.31 -4.04
N ALA A 10 -6.41 -8.03 -2.84
CA ALA A 10 -7.25 -7.61 -1.72
C ALA A 10 -7.81 -6.19 -1.93
N GLU A 11 -8.93 -5.89 -1.27
CA GLU A 11 -9.47 -4.54 -1.23
C GLU A 11 -8.67 -3.60 -0.30
N PRO A 12 -8.64 -2.28 -0.59
CA PRO A 12 -9.31 -1.57 -1.68
C PRO A 12 -8.57 -1.63 -3.05
N GLY A 13 -7.40 -2.29 -3.08
CA GLY A 13 -6.54 -2.33 -4.27
C GLY A 13 -7.15 -3.11 -5.44
N ALA A 14 -8.08 -4.03 -5.19
CA ALA A 14 -8.82 -4.74 -6.23
C ALA A 14 -9.72 -3.77 -7.00
N SER A 15 -10.54 -3.00 -6.28
CA SER A 15 -11.41 -1.97 -6.85
C SER A 15 -10.62 -0.90 -7.60
N GLU A 16 -9.46 -0.48 -7.09
CA GLU A 16 -8.63 0.50 -7.78
C GLU A 16 -8.05 -0.04 -9.09
N THR A 17 -7.57 -1.28 -9.10
CA THR A 17 -7.10 -1.95 -10.32
C THR A 17 -8.23 -2.12 -11.33
N ALA A 18 -9.43 -2.52 -10.90
CA ALA A 18 -10.59 -2.65 -11.78
C ALA A 18 -10.93 -1.33 -12.49
N ARG A 19 -10.99 -0.21 -11.76
CA ARG A 19 -11.19 1.13 -12.35
C ARG A 19 -10.13 1.47 -13.41
N ARG A 20 -8.87 1.14 -13.16
CA ARG A 20 -7.77 1.39 -14.12
C ARG A 20 -7.92 0.52 -15.37
N ILE A 21 -8.31 -0.75 -15.23
CA ILE A 21 -8.59 -1.65 -16.37
C ILE A 21 -9.73 -1.09 -17.22
N GLU A 22 -10.82 -0.68 -16.58
CA GLU A 22 -12.01 -0.14 -17.26
C GLU A 22 -11.71 1.17 -17.98
N ALA A 23 -10.94 2.07 -17.36
CA ALA A 23 -10.49 3.32 -17.97
C ALA A 23 -9.61 3.10 -19.21
N LEU A 24 -8.89 1.97 -19.28
CA LEU A 24 -8.09 1.57 -20.44
C LEU A 24 -8.92 0.80 -21.49
N GLY A 25 -10.23 0.68 -21.31
CA GLY A 25 -11.13 0.01 -22.23
C GLY A 25 -11.21 -1.51 -22.05
N GLY A 26 -10.70 -2.07 -20.95
CA GLY A 26 -10.83 -3.48 -20.54
C GLY A 26 -12.03 -3.75 -19.63
N GLU A 27 -12.38 -5.03 -19.41
CA GLU A 27 -13.42 -5.45 -18.46
C GLU A 27 -12.76 -6.14 -17.27
N ALA A 28 -13.10 -5.73 -16.05
CA ALA A 28 -12.55 -6.30 -14.83
C ALA A 28 -13.60 -7.17 -14.12
N ALA A 29 -13.23 -8.42 -13.83
CA ALA A 29 -13.95 -9.28 -12.92
C ALA A 29 -13.23 -9.31 -11.57
N LEU A 30 -13.85 -8.77 -10.52
CA LEU A 30 -13.29 -8.79 -9.17
C LEU A 30 -13.46 -10.20 -8.56
N ALA A 31 -12.35 -10.76 -8.08
CA ALA A 31 -12.34 -11.98 -7.28
C ALA A 31 -11.26 -11.90 -6.18
N PRO A 32 -11.40 -11.00 -5.18
CA PRO A 32 -10.40 -10.85 -4.12
C PRO A 32 -10.12 -12.17 -3.41
N MET A 33 -8.86 -12.62 -3.42
CA MET A 33 -8.45 -13.91 -2.82
C MET A 33 -7.74 -13.74 -1.47
N LEU A 34 -7.57 -12.50 -1.02
CA LEU A 34 -6.88 -12.16 0.22
C LEU A 34 -7.66 -11.08 0.97
N SER A 35 -7.52 -11.06 2.29
CA SER A 35 -7.96 -9.97 3.14
C SER A 35 -6.76 -9.40 3.90
N ILE A 36 -6.75 -8.07 4.07
CA ILE A 36 -5.72 -7.39 4.85
C ILE A 36 -6.23 -7.25 6.28
N ARG A 37 -5.43 -7.71 7.25
CA ARG A 37 -5.70 -7.52 8.67
C ARG A 37 -4.48 -6.93 9.34
N ASN A 38 -4.68 -5.83 10.06
CA ASN A 38 -3.64 -5.24 10.89
C ASN A 38 -3.46 -6.13 12.12
N ILE A 39 -2.23 -6.56 12.35
CA ILE A 39 -1.84 -7.31 13.53
C ILE A 39 -1.15 -6.32 14.46
N PRO A 40 -1.55 -6.22 15.75
CA PRO A 40 -0.83 -5.41 16.72
C PRO A 40 0.64 -5.82 16.77
N ALA A 41 1.53 -4.86 16.62
CA ALA A 41 2.97 -5.05 16.69
C ALA A 41 3.59 -3.87 17.41
N ASP A 42 4.69 -4.13 18.13
CA ASP A 42 5.54 -3.06 18.61
C ASP A 42 6.27 -2.44 17.41
N ALA A 43 6.02 -1.16 17.18
CA ALA A 43 6.57 -0.38 16.09
C ALA A 43 7.62 0.62 16.61
N ASP A 44 8.37 0.23 17.65
CA ASP A 44 9.53 0.96 18.11
C ASP A 44 10.58 1.11 17.00
N THR A 45 11.11 2.32 16.90
CA THR A 45 12.09 2.73 15.89
C THR A 45 13.34 3.36 16.51
N ALA A 46 13.50 3.30 17.85
CA ALA A 46 14.56 3.99 18.58
C ALA A 46 15.99 3.73 18.05
N HIS A 47 16.24 2.53 17.53
CA HIS A 47 17.56 2.11 17.00
C HIS A 47 17.59 1.92 15.49
N ALA A 48 16.50 2.24 14.79
CA ALA A 48 16.42 2.10 13.33
C ALA A 48 17.01 3.33 12.63
N GLN A 49 17.74 3.09 11.53
CA GLN A 49 18.23 4.16 10.66
C GLN A 49 17.19 4.62 9.65
N ALA A 50 16.28 3.71 9.25
CA ALA A 50 15.19 3.94 8.32
C ALA A 50 14.09 2.88 8.52
N VAL A 51 12.90 3.12 7.96
CA VAL A 51 11.81 2.13 7.89
C VAL A 51 11.59 1.71 6.44
N LEU A 52 11.57 0.41 6.15
CA LEU A 52 11.28 -0.11 4.81
C LEU A 52 9.80 -0.49 4.69
N PHE A 53 9.09 0.15 3.77
CA PHE A 53 7.72 -0.21 3.40
C PHE A 53 7.68 -1.00 2.09
N THR A 54 7.17 -2.22 2.16
CA THR A 54 7.02 -3.12 1.00
C THR A 54 5.65 -3.00 0.32
N SER A 55 4.71 -2.27 0.93
CA SER A 55 3.40 -1.99 0.36
C SER A 55 2.73 -0.81 1.07
N ALA A 56 1.75 -0.20 0.41
CA ALA A 56 0.88 0.81 1.04
C ALA A 56 0.15 0.27 2.29
N ASN A 57 -0.11 -1.04 2.36
CA ASN A 57 -0.69 -1.67 3.55
C ASN A 57 0.27 -1.62 4.75
N GLY A 58 1.57 -1.82 4.51
CA GLY A 58 2.61 -1.68 5.54
C GLY A 58 2.70 -0.25 6.08
N VAL A 59 2.58 0.75 5.19
CA VAL A 59 2.51 2.16 5.58
C VAL A 59 1.31 2.40 6.51
N ALA A 60 0.11 1.95 6.09
CA ALA A 60 -1.11 2.15 6.86
C ALA A 60 -1.05 1.46 8.24
N ALA A 61 -0.54 0.23 8.29
CA ALA A 61 -0.37 -0.50 9.54
C ALA A 61 0.61 0.20 10.49
N PHE A 62 1.77 0.63 9.99
CA PHE A 62 2.76 1.35 10.79
C PHE A 62 2.21 2.70 11.28
N ALA A 63 1.53 3.44 10.42
CA ALA A 63 0.98 4.74 10.75
C ALA A 63 -0.10 4.67 11.85
N ALA A 64 -0.83 3.56 11.92
CA ALA A 64 -1.80 3.29 12.98
C ALA A 64 -1.14 2.83 14.30
N ALA A 65 -0.01 2.13 14.21
CA ALA A 65 0.72 1.60 15.38
C ALA A 65 1.71 2.60 16.00
N SER A 66 2.21 3.57 15.23
CA SER A 66 3.27 4.49 15.65
C SER A 66 3.05 5.91 15.12
N ALA A 67 3.35 6.89 15.98
CA ALA A 67 3.39 8.31 15.63
C ALA A 67 4.74 8.75 15.01
N ALA A 68 5.75 7.87 14.94
CA ALA A 68 7.07 8.22 14.45
C ALA A 68 7.04 8.59 12.95
N ARG A 69 7.54 9.79 12.61
CA ARG A 69 7.64 10.28 11.21
C ARG A 69 8.99 10.91 10.86
N ALA A 70 9.93 10.91 11.81
CA ALA A 70 11.21 11.60 11.66
C ALA A 70 12.22 10.80 10.83
N LEU A 71 12.19 9.47 10.90
CA LEU A 71 13.12 8.62 10.16
C LEU A 71 12.88 8.68 8.65
N PRO A 72 13.93 8.49 7.81
CA PRO A 72 13.74 8.20 6.40
C PRO A 72 12.93 6.91 6.23
N VAL A 73 12.15 6.86 5.16
CA VAL A 73 11.45 5.64 4.76
C VAL A 73 11.84 5.24 3.35
N LEU A 74 12.10 3.95 3.19
CA LEU A 74 12.42 3.32 1.92
C LEU A 74 11.14 2.65 1.40
N CYS A 75 10.80 2.84 0.13
CA CYS A 75 9.59 2.34 -0.46
C CYS A 75 9.90 1.52 -1.72
N VAL A 76 9.38 0.29 -1.79
CA VAL A 76 9.65 -0.61 -2.94
C VAL A 76 9.06 -0.15 -4.28
N GLY A 77 8.28 0.92 -4.29
CA GLY A 77 7.72 1.50 -5.51
C GLY A 77 6.83 2.71 -5.23
N GLU A 78 6.51 3.45 -6.29
CA GLU A 78 5.83 4.75 -6.19
C GLU A 78 4.47 4.70 -5.50
N ALA A 79 3.67 3.65 -5.68
CA ALA A 79 2.40 3.53 -4.97
C ALA A 79 2.59 3.49 -3.43
N THR A 80 3.66 2.84 -2.96
CA THR A 80 4.01 2.80 -1.54
C THR A 80 4.60 4.13 -1.09
N ALA A 81 5.46 4.75 -1.91
CA ALA A 81 6.06 6.06 -1.63
C ALA A 81 4.98 7.16 -1.50
N ALA A 82 3.99 7.17 -2.40
CA ALA A 82 2.85 8.08 -2.36
C ALA A 82 2.04 7.89 -1.06
N ALA A 83 1.77 6.64 -0.66
CA ALA A 83 1.11 6.35 0.61
C ALA A 83 1.93 6.85 1.82
N ALA A 84 3.25 6.68 1.80
CA ALA A 84 4.13 7.16 2.86
C ALA A 84 4.13 8.70 2.96
N ARG A 85 4.21 9.41 1.84
CA ARG A 85 4.08 10.88 1.80
C ARG A 85 2.73 11.33 2.35
N ALA A 86 1.64 10.68 1.94
CA ALA A 86 0.29 10.96 2.45
C ALA A 86 0.15 10.68 3.96
N ALA A 87 0.91 9.72 4.50
CA ALA A 87 0.97 9.41 5.92
C ALA A 87 1.86 10.36 6.74
N GLY A 88 2.47 11.37 6.11
CA GLY A 88 3.24 12.42 6.76
C GLY A 88 4.75 12.18 6.85
N PHE A 89 5.30 11.22 6.12
CA PHE A 89 6.75 11.05 6.03
C PHE A 89 7.37 12.11 5.13
N ALA A 90 8.33 12.86 5.65
CA ALA A 90 9.01 13.94 4.92
C ALA A 90 10.19 13.47 4.07
N ARG A 91 10.79 12.31 4.40
CA ARG A 91 11.95 11.74 3.71
C ARG A 91 11.57 10.36 3.16
N VAL A 92 11.18 10.32 1.89
CA VAL A 92 10.72 9.10 1.20
C VAL A 92 11.63 8.83 0.01
N GLU A 93 12.29 7.68 0.03
CA GLU A 93 13.17 7.16 -1.03
C GLU A 93 12.59 5.89 -1.66
#